data_AF-A0A2T5BKK7-F1
#
_entry.id   AF-A0A2T5BKK7-F1
#
_cell.length_a   1.000
_cell.length_b   1.000
_cell.length_c   1.000
_cell.angle_alpha   90.00
_cell.angle_beta   90.00
_cell.angle_gamma   90.00
#
_symmetry.space_group_name_H-M   'P 1'
#
loop_
_entity.id
_entity.type
_entity.pdbx_description
1 polymer ?
#
loop_
_entity_poly.entity_id
_entity_poly.type
_entity_poly.pdbx_seq_one_letter_code
_entity_poly.pdbx_strand_id
1 'polypeptide(L)'
;MAAQTEQSDTAREQTKAEQDVDQVRQRAVRDQQRLDSGAVTSPKDLENLQREIASLARRQSDLEDVVLEVMERVESVQERVAELTERVSSVQSKVDDATARRDAAVEQIDGEVATVTKEREVIAGTIPADLLKLYDKLREQQGGIGAAKLYQRTCQGCRQELAITDINEIRAAAPDTVVRCENCRRILVRTAESGL
;
A
#
# COMPACT_ATOMS: atom_id res chain seq x y z
N MET A 1 -5.33 11.37 12.74
CA MET A 1 -5.10 11.36 14.20
C MET A 1 -4.41 12.63 14.67
N ALA A 2 -3.12 12.88 14.41
CA ALA A 2 -2.45 14.11 14.89
C ALA A 2 -3.15 15.42 14.44
N ALA A 3 -3.49 15.55 13.15
CA ALA A 3 -4.17 16.74 12.63
C ALA A 3 -5.61 16.93 13.18
N GLN A 4 -6.31 15.84 13.50
CA GLN A 4 -7.64 15.90 14.13
C GLN A 4 -7.56 16.26 15.61
N THR A 5 -6.51 15.80 16.30
CA THR A 5 -6.20 16.23 17.66
C THR A 5 -5.87 17.73 17.68
N GLU A 6 -5.00 18.17 16.78
CA GLU A 6 -4.66 19.59 16.60
C GLU A 6 -5.91 20.44 16.32
N GLN A 7 -6.82 19.97 15.47
CA GLN A 7 -8.09 20.65 15.19
C GLN A 7 -8.97 20.79 16.43
N SER A 8 -9.02 19.75 17.28
CA SER A 8 -9.76 19.79 18.53
C SER A 8 -9.12 20.73 19.55
N ASP A 9 -7.79 20.80 19.57
CA ASP A 9 -7.04 21.68 20.46
C ASP A 9 -7.22 23.15 20.05
N THR A 10 -7.08 23.48 18.77
CA THR A 10 -7.27 24.85 18.27
C THR A 10 -8.72 25.32 18.38
N ALA A 11 -9.71 24.45 18.20
CA ALA A 11 -11.12 24.79 18.44
C ALA A 11 -11.40 25.14 19.93
N ARG A 12 -10.75 24.42 20.86
CA ARG A 12 -10.82 24.74 22.30
C ARG A 12 -10.12 26.04 22.62
N GLU A 13 -8.97 26.30 21.98
CA GLU A 13 -8.23 27.55 22.08
C GLU A 13 -9.07 28.73 21.61
N GLN A 14 -9.75 28.60 20.46
CA GLN A 14 -10.66 29.62 19.91
C GLN A 14 -11.78 29.94 20.88
N THR A 15 -12.47 28.91 21.37
CA THR A 15 -13.57 29.07 22.33
C THR A 15 -13.11 29.83 23.58
N LYS A 16 -11.90 29.54 24.07
CA LYS A 16 -11.34 30.21 25.24
C LYS A 16 -11.00 31.68 24.94
N ALA A 17 -10.36 31.95 23.81
CA ALA A 17 -10.00 33.32 23.41
C ALA A 17 -11.25 34.20 23.25
N GLU A 18 -12.31 33.69 22.63
CA GLU A 18 -13.59 34.37 22.50
C GLU A 18 -14.24 34.64 23.87
N GLN A 19 -14.18 33.68 24.80
CA GLN A 19 -14.67 33.87 26.18
C GLN A 19 -13.88 34.94 26.94
N ASP A 20 -12.56 35.03 26.75
CA ASP A 20 -11.73 36.04 27.39
C ASP A 20 -12.06 37.46 26.88
N VAL A 21 -12.32 37.62 25.56
CA VAL A 21 -12.83 38.88 24.98
C VAL A 21 -14.17 39.24 25.60
N ASP A 22 -15.12 38.30 25.65
CA ASP A 22 -16.46 38.54 26.17
C ASP A 22 -16.46 38.97 27.65
N GLN A 23 -15.58 38.39 28.48
CA GLN A 23 -15.42 38.81 29.88
C GLN A 23 -14.97 40.27 30.01
N VAL A 24 -13.97 40.68 29.20
CA VAL A 24 -13.47 42.06 29.20
C VAL A 24 -14.54 43.02 28.68
N ARG A 25 -15.22 42.65 27.59
CA ARG A 25 -16.31 43.43 27.00
C ARG A 25 -17.45 43.64 27.99
N GLN A 26 -17.91 42.58 28.67
CA GLN A 26 -18.96 42.68 29.68
C GLN A 26 -18.56 43.59 30.85
N ARG A 27 -17.29 43.55 31.27
CA ARG A 27 -16.78 44.45 32.32
C ARG A 27 -16.77 45.91 31.85
N ALA A 28 -16.25 46.16 30.65
CA ALA A 28 -16.23 47.50 30.06
C ALA A 28 -17.64 48.11 29.95
N VAL A 29 -18.63 47.31 29.53
CA VAL A 29 -20.04 47.72 29.47
C VAL A 29 -20.58 48.10 30.86
N ARG A 30 -20.31 47.30 31.89
CA ARG A 30 -20.76 47.62 33.27
C ARG A 30 -20.12 48.91 33.80
N ASP A 31 -18.83 49.11 33.53
CA ASP A 31 -18.10 50.29 34.00
C ASP A 31 -18.55 51.56 33.24
N GLN A 32 -18.80 51.44 31.93
CA GLN A 32 -19.40 52.51 31.13
C GLN A 32 -20.79 52.89 31.64
N GLN A 33 -21.65 51.89 31.93
CA GLN A 33 -22.98 52.15 32.50
C GLN A 33 -22.91 52.85 33.86
N ARG A 34 -21.95 52.49 34.73
CA ARG A 34 -21.73 53.20 36.01
C ARG A 34 -21.31 54.64 35.78
N LEU A 35 -20.42 54.89 34.82
CA LEU A 35 -19.99 56.25 34.46
C LEU A 35 -21.18 57.09 33.97
N ASP A 36 -21.98 56.54 33.07
CA ASP A 36 -23.11 57.23 32.43
C ASP A 36 -24.28 57.46 33.39
N SER A 37 -24.44 56.62 34.42
CA SER A 37 -25.51 56.74 35.42
C SER A 37 -25.40 57.97 36.33
N GLY A 38 -24.22 58.61 36.39
CA GLY A 38 -23.95 59.72 37.32
C GLY A 38 -23.90 59.31 38.80
N ALA A 39 -23.93 58.00 39.11
CA ALA A 39 -23.90 57.50 40.49
C ALA A 39 -22.54 57.75 41.19
N VAL A 40 -21.47 58.01 40.44
CA VAL A 40 -20.14 58.35 40.96
C VAL A 40 -19.98 59.86 40.96
N THR A 41 -19.94 60.47 42.15
CA THR A 41 -19.95 61.93 42.33
C THR A 41 -18.57 62.52 42.67
N SER A 42 -17.63 61.68 43.11
CA SER A 42 -16.27 62.08 43.43
C SER A 42 -15.45 62.27 42.14
N PRO A 43 -14.82 63.44 41.91
CA PRO A 43 -14.00 63.68 40.73
C PRO A 43 -12.86 62.67 40.55
N LYS A 44 -12.28 62.22 41.67
CA LYS A 44 -11.19 61.24 41.67
C LYS A 44 -11.67 59.85 41.24
N ASP A 45 -12.87 59.46 41.66
CA ASP A 45 -13.44 58.16 41.31
C ASP A 45 -13.92 58.12 39.86
N LEU A 46 -14.40 59.25 39.33
CA LEU A 46 -14.69 59.41 37.89
C LEU A 46 -13.43 59.27 37.04
N GLU A 47 -12.34 59.93 37.41
CA GLU A 47 -11.06 59.82 36.69
C GLU A 47 -10.52 58.38 36.72
N ASN A 48 -10.60 57.71 37.88
CA ASN A 48 -10.20 56.30 37.99
C ASN A 48 -11.04 55.39 37.10
N LEU A 49 -12.37 55.57 37.08
CA LEU A 49 -13.28 54.78 36.24
C LEU A 49 -13.03 54.99 34.74
N GLN A 50 -12.77 56.23 34.32
CA GLN A 50 -12.40 56.53 32.92
C GLN A 50 -11.07 55.87 32.52
N ARG A 51 -10.07 55.86 33.41
CA ARG A 51 -8.80 55.16 33.18
C ARG A 51 -8.99 53.64 33.09
N GLU A 52 -9.85 53.07 33.93
CA GLU A 52 -10.20 51.64 33.89
C GLU A 52 -10.87 51.27 32.57
N ILE A 53 -11.87 52.04 32.12
CA ILE A 53 -12.53 51.83 30.82
C ILE A 53 -11.52 51.90 29.66
N ALA A 54 -10.63 52.90 29.66
CA ALA A 54 -9.59 53.01 28.63
C ALA A 54 -8.61 51.82 28.67
N SER A 55 -8.29 51.30 29.85
CA SER A 55 -7.47 50.10 30.01
C SER A 55 -8.18 48.84 29.52
N LEU A 56 -9.48 48.70 29.79
CA LEU A 56 -10.29 47.57 29.32
C LEU A 56 -10.44 47.61 27.80
N ALA A 57 -10.60 48.78 27.19
CA ALA A 57 -10.65 48.93 25.74
C ALA A 57 -9.36 48.47 25.06
N ARG A 58 -8.18 48.86 25.61
CA ARG A 58 -6.88 48.36 25.11
C ARG A 58 -6.78 46.85 25.26
N ARG A 59 -7.15 46.32 26.43
CA ARG A 59 -7.11 44.88 26.68
C ARG A 59 -8.07 44.09 25.77
N GLN A 60 -9.23 44.65 25.46
CA GLN A 60 -10.17 44.06 24.51
C GLN A 60 -9.54 43.97 23.12
N SER A 61 -8.94 45.07 22.63
CA SER A 61 -8.23 45.09 21.35
C SER A 61 -7.14 44.02 21.30
N ASP A 62 -6.29 43.92 22.33
CA ASP A 62 -5.23 42.91 22.38
C ASP A 62 -5.78 41.47 22.33
N LEU A 63 -6.94 41.23 22.96
CA LEU A 63 -7.57 39.91 22.96
C LEU A 63 -8.29 39.60 21.64
N GLU A 64 -8.86 40.62 20.97
CA GLU A 64 -9.45 40.49 19.64
C GLU A 64 -8.38 40.13 18.60
N ASP A 65 -7.18 40.72 18.69
CA ASP A 65 -6.03 40.33 17.86
C ASP A 65 -5.65 38.85 18.09
N VAL A 66 -5.62 38.39 19.34
CA VAL A 66 -5.38 36.98 19.67
C VAL A 66 -6.48 36.07 19.11
N VAL A 67 -7.75 36.48 19.15
CA VAL A 67 -8.85 35.69 18.54
C VAL A 67 -8.62 35.54 17.04
N LEU A 68 -8.23 36.61 16.34
CA LEU A 68 -7.94 36.55 14.90
C LEU A 68 -6.79 35.59 14.60
N GLU A 69 -5.69 35.64 15.35
CA GLU A 69 -4.56 34.70 15.18
C GLU A 69 -4.99 33.23 15.40
N VAL A 70 -5.85 32.98 16.40
CA VAL A 70 -6.35 31.62 16.66
C VAL A 70 -7.32 31.17 15.57
N MET A 71 -8.15 32.06 15.03
CA MET A 71 -9.03 31.76 13.90
C MET A 71 -8.24 31.36 12.64
N GLU A 72 -7.18 32.10 12.31
CA GLU A 72 -6.29 31.76 11.19
C GLU A 72 -5.65 30.37 11.38
N ARG A 73 -5.22 30.06 12.61
CA ARG A 73 -4.70 28.73 12.94
C ARG A 73 -5.76 27.63 12.81
N VAL A 74 -6.99 27.90 13.23
CA VAL A 74 -8.12 26.95 13.07
C VAL A 74 -8.36 26.66 11.59
N GLU A 75 -8.43 27.69 10.74
CA GLU A 75 -8.62 27.54 9.29
C GLU A 75 -7.50 26.70 8.67
N SER A 76 -6.24 27.03 8.96
CA SER A 76 -5.09 26.27 8.45
C SER A 76 -5.12 24.78 8.84
N VAL A 77 -5.49 24.48 10.09
CA VAL A 77 -5.60 23.09 10.57
C VAL A 77 -6.78 22.38 9.92
N GLN A 78 -7.90 23.06 9.69
CA GLN A 78 -9.06 22.49 8.99
C GLN A 78 -8.73 22.11 7.55
N GLU A 79 -8.05 22.98 6.80
CA GLU A 79 -7.59 22.70 5.44
C GLU A 79 -6.65 21.49 5.42
N ARG A 80 -5.71 21.43 6.36
CA ARG A 80 -4.78 20.30 6.49
C ARG A 80 -5.49 18.99 6.80
N VAL A 81 -6.52 19.01 7.65
CA VAL A 81 -7.36 17.83 7.92
C VAL A 81 -8.09 17.38 6.66
N ALA A 82 -8.66 18.31 5.89
CA ALA A 82 -9.36 18.00 4.65
C ALA A 82 -8.42 17.37 3.61
N GLU A 83 -7.26 17.97 3.36
CA GLU A 83 -6.24 17.47 2.42
C GLU A 83 -5.79 16.05 2.81
N LEU A 84 -5.44 15.83 4.08
CA LEU A 84 -5.00 14.51 4.54
C LEU A 84 -6.11 13.46 4.45
N THR A 85 -7.35 13.84 4.69
CA THR A 85 -8.51 12.94 4.57
C THR A 85 -8.72 12.52 3.11
N GLU A 86 -8.63 13.46 2.18
CA GLU A 86 -8.71 13.15 0.74
C GLU A 86 -7.57 12.24 0.28
N ARG A 87 -6.34 12.52 0.74
CA ARG A 87 -5.17 11.69 0.43
C ARG A 87 -5.31 10.27 0.95
N VAL A 88 -5.81 10.10 2.18
CA VAL A 88 -6.08 8.77 2.76
C VAL A 88 -7.13 8.04 1.92
N SER A 89 -8.23 8.70 1.56
CA SER A 89 -9.29 8.11 0.72
C SER A 89 -8.78 7.68 -0.66
N SER A 90 -7.94 8.51 -1.29
CA SER A 90 -7.32 8.21 -2.58
C SER A 90 -6.40 6.99 -2.51
N VAL A 91 -5.56 6.91 -1.47
CA VAL A 91 -4.67 5.76 -1.27
C VAL A 91 -5.47 4.50 -0.96
N GLN A 92 -6.50 4.59 -0.13
CA GLN A 92 -7.35 3.45 0.19
C GLN A 92 -8.01 2.87 -1.07
N SER A 93 -8.59 3.72 -1.93
CA SER A 93 -9.19 3.30 -3.20
C SER A 93 -8.18 2.57 -4.10
N LYS A 94 -6.92 3.02 -4.13
CA LYS A 94 -5.85 2.35 -4.91
C LYS A 94 -5.46 1.00 -4.32
N VAL A 95 -5.44 0.88 -2.99
CA VAL A 95 -5.17 -0.38 -2.28
C VAL A 95 -6.29 -1.38 -2.55
N ASP A 96 -7.55 -0.95 -2.50
CA ASP A 96 -8.71 -1.80 -2.73
C ASP A 96 -8.73 -2.33 -4.17
N ASP A 97 -8.48 -1.47 -5.17
CA ASP A 97 -8.35 -1.88 -6.57
C ASP A 97 -7.19 -2.87 -6.79
N ALA A 98 -6.01 -2.58 -6.24
CA ALA A 98 -4.85 -3.46 -6.37
C ALA A 98 -5.09 -4.82 -5.70
N THR A 99 -5.77 -4.84 -4.56
CA THR A 99 -6.13 -6.07 -3.84
C THR A 99 -7.10 -6.90 -4.66
N ALA A 100 -8.15 -6.29 -5.20
CA ALA A 100 -9.12 -6.99 -6.05
C ALA A 100 -8.47 -7.59 -7.30
N ARG A 101 -7.58 -6.84 -7.98
CA ARG A 101 -6.82 -7.35 -9.14
C ARG A 101 -5.89 -8.50 -8.77
N ARG A 102 -5.22 -8.40 -7.61
CA ARG A 102 -4.36 -9.47 -7.09
C ARG A 102 -5.17 -10.73 -6.81
N ASP A 103 -6.30 -10.61 -6.11
CA ASP A 103 -7.14 -11.73 -5.72
C ASP A 103 -7.68 -12.47 -6.96
N ALA A 104 -8.18 -11.73 -7.95
CA ALA A 104 -8.64 -12.31 -9.22
C ALA A 104 -7.52 -13.04 -9.97
N ALA A 105 -6.31 -12.47 -10.01
CA ALA A 105 -5.17 -13.11 -10.66
C ALA A 105 -4.74 -14.39 -9.94
N VAL A 106 -4.77 -14.40 -8.59
CA VAL A 106 -4.46 -15.58 -7.79
C VAL A 106 -5.49 -16.68 -8.04
N GLU A 107 -6.79 -16.35 -8.04
CA GLU A 107 -7.86 -17.32 -8.31
C GLU A 107 -7.72 -17.95 -9.71
N GLN A 108 -7.38 -17.15 -10.72
CA GLN A 108 -7.11 -17.66 -12.07
C GLN A 108 -5.92 -18.63 -12.07
N ILE A 109 -4.80 -18.25 -11.44
CA ILE A 109 -3.60 -19.09 -11.36
C ILE A 109 -3.89 -20.39 -10.61
N ASP A 110 -4.64 -20.35 -9.51
CA ASP A 110 -5.02 -21.53 -8.75
C ASP A 110 -5.89 -22.48 -9.59
N GLY A 111 -6.83 -21.93 -10.38
CA GLY A 111 -7.62 -22.70 -11.33
C GLY A 111 -6.78 -23.35 -12.44
N GLU A 112 -5.82 -22.62 -13.00
CA GLU A 112 -4.87 -23.14 -13.98
C GLU A 112 -4.00 -24.26 -13.38
N VAL A 113 -3.43 -24.03 -12.18
CA VAL A 113 -2.62 -25.01 -11.44
C VAL A 113 -3.41 -26.28 -11.16
N ALA A 114 -4.66 -26.17 -10.70
CA ALA A 114 -5.52 -27.33 -10.45
C ALA A 114 -5.78 -28.13 -11.73
N THR A 115 -6.03 -27.43 -12.84
CA THR A 115 -6.27 -28.05 -14.16
C THR A 115 -5.03 -28.80 -14.63
N VAL A 116 -3.87 -28.14 -14.72
CA VAL A 116 -2.63 -28.77 -15.22
C VAL A 116 -2.12 -29.87 -14.29
N THR A 117 -2.36 -29.77 -12.99
CA THR A 117 -2.01 -30.82 -12.02
C THR A 117 -2.84 -32.08 -12.28
N LYS A 118 -4.15 -31.93 -12.45
CA LYS A 118 -5.04 -33.05 -12.77
C LYS A 118 -4.69 -33.70 -14.12
N GLU A 119 -4.41 -32.89 -15.15
CA GLU A 119 -3.95 -33.40 -16.44
C GLU A 119 -2.64 -34.19 -16.31
N ARG A 120 -1.68 -33.66 -15.52
CA ARG A 120 -0.42 -34.36 -15.23
C ARG A 120 -0.67 -35.69 -14.52
N GLU A 121 -1.55 -35.74 -13.52
CA GLU A 121 -1.87 -36.98 -12.78
C GLU A 121 -2.44 -38.06 -13.71
N VAL A 122 -3.36 -37.68 -14.60
CA VAL A 122 -3.94 -38.60 -15.59
C VAL A 122 -2.85 -39.18 -16.50
N ILE A 123 -1.99 -38.33 -17.05
CA ILE A 123 -0.90 -38.78 -17.94
C ILE A 123 0.13 -39.62 -17.16
N ALA A 124 0.52 -39.19 -15.97
CA ALA A 124 1.47 -39.92 -15.13
C ALA A 124 0.97 -41.33 -14.78
N GLY A 125 -0.34 -41.50 -14.57
CA GLY A 125 -0.97 -42.81 -14.35
C GLY A 125 -0.84 -43.78 -15.54
N THR A 126 -0.55 -43.29 -16.74
CA THR A 126 -0.32 -44.11 -17.95
C THR A 126 1.14 -44.49 -18.17
N ILE A 127 2.07 -43.94 -17.39
CA ILE A 127 3.51 -44.13 -17.56
C ILE A 127 4.02 -45.18 -16.56
N PRO A 128 4.89 -46.11 -16.97
CA PRO A 128 5.49 -47.08 -16.05
C PRO A 128 6.16 -46.41 -14.84
N ALA A 129 5.88 -46.91 -13.64
CA ALA A 129 6.29 -46.28 -12.38
C ALA A 129 7.81 -46.04 -12.27
N ASP A 130 8.64 -46.96 -12.76
CA ASP A 130 10.10 -46.80 -12.69
C ASP A 130 10.63 -45.74 -13.66
N LEU A 131 9.98 -45.56 -14.81
CA LEU A 131 10.29 -44.48 -15.74
C LEU A 131 9.87 -43.12 -15.17
N LEU A 132 8.69 -43.05 -14.54
CA LEU A 132 8.23 -41.83 -13.89
C LEU A 132 9.15 -41.42 -12.72
N LYS A 133 9.59 -42.38 -11.88
CA LYS A 133 10.60 -42.14 -10.83
C LYS A 133 11.91 -41.58 -11.39
N LEU A 134 12.38 -42.13 -12.52
CA LEU A 134 13.58 -41.60 -13.19
C LEU A 134 13.36 -40.17 -13.69
N TYR A 135 12.22 -39.91 -14.31
CA TYR A 135 11.85 -38.57 -14.77
C TYR A 135 11.81 -37.57 -13.62
N ASP A 136 11.12 -37.89 -12.52
CA ASP A 136 10.97 -36.98 -11.37
C ASP A 136 12.32 -36.69 -10.70
N LYS A 137 13.17 -37.71 -10.52
CA LYS A 137 14.54 -37.54 -10.02
C LYS A 137 15.36 -36.58 -10.89
N LEU A 138 15.29 -36.76 -12.21
CA LEU A 138 16.00 -35.89 -13.15
C LEU A 138 15.39 -34.49 -13.19
N ARG A 139 14.07 -34.36 -13.09
CA ARG A 139 13.34 -33.11 -13.05
C ARG A 139 13.78 -32.25 -11.86
N GLU A 140 13.90 -32.84 -10.67
CA GLU A 140 14.41 -32.17 -9.47
C GLU A 140 15.87 -31.73 -9.62
N GLN A 141 16.73 -32.60 -10.18
CA GLN A 141 18.15 -32.31 -10.36
C GLN A 141 18.46 -31.29 -11.46
N GLN A 142 17.58 -31.18 -12.47
CA GLN A 142 17.84 -30.45 -13.71
C GLN A 142 16.90 -29.26 -13.91
N GLY A 143 16.49 -28.60 -12.81
CA GLY A 143 15.77 -27.32 -12.85
C GLY A 143 14.35 -27.41 -13.41
N GLY A 144 13.63 -28.51 -13.15
CA GLY A 144 12.23 -28.68 -13.52
C GLY A 144 11.98 -29.41 -14.84
N ILE A 145 13.03 -29.89 -15.54
CA ILE A 145 12.92 -30.60 -16.82
C ILE A 145 13.66 -31.95 -16.75
N GLY A 146 12.92 -33.06 -16.61
CA GLY A 146 13.49 -34.42 -16.54
C GLY A 146 13.69 -35.12 -17.89
N ALA A 147 12.99 -34.67 -18.93
CA ALA A 147 13.05 -35.21 -20.29
C ALA A 147 13.08 -34.09 -21.33
N ALA A 148 13.75 -34.33 -22.45
CA ALA A 148 13.92 -33.37 -23.53
C ALA A 148 13.72 -34.04 -24.90
N LYS A 149 13.09 -33.32 -25.82
CA LYS A 149 12.98 -33.74 -27.22
C LYS A 149 14.37 -33.78 -27.86
N LEU A 150 14.67 -34.85 -28.58
CA LEU A 150 15.78 -34.89 -29.52
C LEU A 150 15.28 -34.35 -30.86
N TYR A 151 15.90 -33.27 -31.35
CA TYR A 151 15.51 -32.62 -32.61
C TYR A 151 16.75 -32.33 -33.43
N GLN A 152 16.81 -32.86 -34.66
CA GLN A 152 17.96 -32.70 -35.57
C GLN A 152 19.30 -32.88 -34.84
N ARG A 153 19.47 -34.05 -34.18
CA ARG A 153 20.68 -34.42 -33.40
C ARG A 153 20.99 -33.54 -32.18
N THR A 154 20.15 -32.55 -31.89
CA THR A 154 20.31 -31.63 -30.77
C THR A 154 19.37 -31.97 -29.62
N CYS A 155 19.93 -32.09 -28.42
CA CYS A 155 19.12 -32.23 -27.21
C CYS A 155 18.47 -30.89 -26.88
N GLN A 156 17.13 -30.80 -26.92
CA GLN A 156 16.43 -29.54 -26.63
C GLN A 156 16.46 -29.13 -25.14
N GLY A 157 17.03 -29.97 -24.26
CA GLY A 157 17.21 -29.68 -22.84
C GLY A 157 18.47 -28.86 -22.56
N CYS A 158 19.63 -29.31 -23.05
CA CYS A 158 20.90 -28.57 -22.92
C CYS A 158 21.28 -27.75 -24.16
N ARG A 159 20.51 -27.89 -25.26
CA ARG A 159 20.72 -27.24 -26.56
C ARG A 159 22.08 -27.54 -27.19
N GLN A 160 22.67 -28.68 -26.85
CA GLN A 160 23.90 -29.16 -27.46
C GLN A 160 23.59 -30.23 -28.50
N GLU A 161 24.31 -30.15 -29.62
CA GLU A 161 24.36 -31.22 -30.60
C GLU A 161 25.10 -32.43 -29.99
N LEU A 162 24.55 -33.62 -30.18
CA LEU A 162 25.15 -34.85 -29.69
C LEU A 162 26.28 -35.30 -30.61
N ALA A 163 27.27 -35.99 -30.05
CA ALA A 163 28.35 -36.53 -30.86
C ALA A 163 27.81 -37.60 -31.83
N ILE A 164 28.51 -37.79 -32.94
CA ILE A 164 28.11 -38.78 -33.97
C ILE A 164 28.05 -40.20 -33.38
N THR A 165 28.93 -40.51 -32.43
CA THR A 165 28.91 -41.78 -31.67
C THR A 165 27.58 -41.97 -30.95
N ASP A 166 27.15 -40.98 -30.18
CA ASP A 166 25.94 -41.03 -29.37
C ASP A 166 24.70 -41.13 -30.27
N ILE A 167 24.68 -40.41 -31.39
CA ILE A 167 23.60 -40.50 -32.38
C ILE A 167 23.49 -41.91 -32.96
N ASN A 168 24.62 -42.56 -33.27
CA ASN A 168 24.61 -43.92 -33.79
C ASN A 168 24.12 -44.93 -32.72
N GLU A 169 24.52 -44.75 -31.45
CA GLU A 169 24.02 -45.58 -30.34
C GLU A 169 22.51 -45.40 -30.14
N ILE A 170 22.03 -44.16 -30.16
CA ILE A 170 20.60 -43.83 -30.02
C ILE A 170 19.77 -44.39 -31.19
N ARG A 171 20.34 -44.41 -32.41
CA ARG A 171 19.73 -45.01 -33.61
C ARG A 171 19.66 -46.53 -33.52
N ALA A 172 20.67 -47.18 -32.95
CA ALA A 172 20.72 -48.62 -32.79
C ALA A 172 19.84 -49.15 -31.64
N ALA A 173 19.55 -48.30 -30.64
CA ALA A 173 18.71 -48.67 -29.51
C ALA A 173 17.25 -48.95 -29.92
N ALA A 174 16.66 -50.02 -29.38
CA ALA A 174 15.27 -50.41 -29.66
C ALA A 174 14.29 -49.28 -29.29
N PRO A 175 13.13 -49.13 -29.98
CA PRO A 175 12.21 -47.99 -29.80
C PRO A 175 11.73 -47.75 -28.36
N ASP A 176 11.61 -48.80 -27.57
CA ASP A 176 11.18 -48.82 -26.17
C ASP A 176 12.34 -48.56 -25.18
N THR A 177 13.59 -48.57 -25.64
CA THR A 177 14.76 -48.29 -24.80
C THR A 177 14.79 -46.82 -24.38
N VAL A 178 14.89 -46.59 -23.07
CA VAL A 178 15.01 -45.24 -22.48
C VAL A 178 16.46 -44.76 -22.59
N VAL A 179 16.70 -43.85 -23.54
CA VAL A 179 18.02 -43.22 -23.76
C VAL A 179 18.14 -41.89 -23.00
N ARG A 180 19.37 -41.51 -22.63
CA ARG A 180 19.66 -40.26 -21.91
C ARG A 180 20.74 -39.47 -22.63
N CYS A 181 20.67 -38.15 -22.51
CA CYS A 181 21.69 -37.26 -23.03
C CYS A 181 23.00 -37.43 -22.24
N GLU A 182 24.12 -37.62 -22.92
CA GLU A 182 25.44 -37.72 -22.28
C GLU A 182 25.81 -36.44 -21.53
N ASN A 183 25.47 -35.28 -22.11
CA ASN A 183 25.85 -33.97 -21.59
C ASN A 183 25.04 -33.53 -20.37
N CYS A 184 23.72 -33.75 -20.36
CA CYS A 184 22.83 -33.25 -19.29
C CYS A 184 21.99 -34.32 -18.59
N ARG A 185 22.18 -35.60 -18.92
CA ARG A 185 21.53 -36.76 -18.31
C ARG A 185 20.00 -36.84 -18.41
N ARG A 186 19.32 -35.82 -18.97
CA ARG A 186 17.87 -35.85 -19.23
C ARG A 186 17.50 -37.00 -20.15
N ILE A 187 16.31 -37.56 -19.96
CA ILE A 187 15.73 -38.57 -20.87
C ILE A 187 15.55 -37.94 -22.25
N LEU A 188 16.00 -38.60 -23.31
CA LEU A 188 15.81 -38.13 -24.68
C LEU A 188 14.54 -38.74 -25.27
N VAL A 189 13.58 -37.89 -25.62
CA VAL A 189 12.36 -38.29 -26.32
C VAL A 189 12.67 -38.31 -27.82
N ARG A 190 12.72 -39.52 -28.39
CA ARG A 190 12.95 -39.76 -29.82
C ARG A 190 11.65 -39.61 -30.59
N THR A 191 11.67 -38.82 -31.66
CA THR A 191 10.55 -38.60 -32.57
C THR A 191 11.03 -38.68 -34.02
N ALA A 192 10.11 -38.60 -34.99
CA ALA A 192 10.45 -38.53 -36.41
C ALA A 192 11.38 -37.34 -36.77
N GLU A 193 11.43 -36.32 -35.91
CA GLU A 193 12.22 -35.11 -36.12
C GLU A 193 13.62 -35.19 -35.47
N SER A 194 13.95 -36.31 -34.82
CA SER A 194 15.21 -36.45 -34.10
C SER A 194 16.45 -36.45 -35.00
N GLY A 195 16.29 -36.65 -36.31
CA GLY A 195 17.42 -36.77 -37.24
C GLY A 195 18.21 -38.06 -37.06
N LEU A 196 17.54 -39.09 -36.50
CA LEU A 196 17.99 -40.47 -36.37
C LEU A 196 17.69 -41.23 -37.66
#